data_AF-A0A059BIE8-F1
#
_entry.id   AF-A0A059BIE8-F1
#
_cell.length_a   1.000
_cell.length_b   1.000
_cell.length_c   1.000
_cell.angle_alpha   90.00
_cell.angle_beta   90.00
_cell.angle_gamma   90.00
#
_symmetry.space_group_name_H-M   'P 1'
#
loop_
_entity.id
_entity.type
_entity.pdbx_description
1 polymer ?
#
loop_
_entity_poly.entity_id
_entity_poly.type
_entity_poly.pdbx_seq_one_letter_code
_entity_poly.pdbx_strand_id
1 'polypeptide(L)' 'ANSGPNTNGCQFFMTCAKCDWLDNKHVVFGRVLGDGLLVLRKIENVATGPNNRPKLACVIAECGEM' A
#
# COMPACT_ATOMS: atom_id res chain seq x y z
N ALA A 1 -3.46 -5.29 4.96
CA ALA A 1 -2.51 -5.67 6.04
C ALA A 1 -3.30 -6.27 7.19
N ASN A 2 -2.71 -7.18 7.95
CA ASN A 2 -3.35 -7.84 9.08
C ASN A 2 -2.29 -8.21 10.13
N SER A 3 -2.75 -8.69 11.29
CA SER A 3 -1.95 -9.19 12.41
C SER A 3 -2.04 -10.72 12.53
N GLY A 4 -2.32 -11.41 11.42
CA GLY A 4 -2.58 -12.84 11.36
C GLY A 4 -3.86 -13.23 10.61
N PRO A 5 -4.15 -14.54 10.51
CA PRO A 5 -5.36 -15.03 9.87
C PRO A 5 -6.62 -14.42 10.49
N ASN A 6 -7.56 -14.00 9.65
CA ASN A 6 -8.86 -13.45 10.06
C ASN A 6 -8.82 -12.15 10.90
N THR A 7 -7.73 -11.37 10.83
CA THR A 7 -7.63 -10.07 11.53
C THR A 7 -7.57 -8.88 10.54
N ASN A 8 -8.40 -8.90 9.50
CA ASN A 8 -8.46 -7.78 8.55
C ASN A 8 -9.12 -6.56 9.22
N GLY A 9 -8.44 -5.42 9.17
CA GLY A 9 -8.97 -4.13 9.62
C GLY A 9 -9.03 -3.14 8.46
N CYS A 10 -8.73 -1.87 8.73
CA CYS A 10 -8.73 -0.80 7.71
C CYS A 10 -7.37 -0.60 7.01
N GLN A 11 -6.30 -1.24 7.48
CA GLN A 11 -4.97 -1.07 6.89
C GLN A 11 -4.87 -1.82 5.55
N PHE A 12 -4.43 -1.12 4.51
CA PHE A 12 -4.12 -1.68 3.20
C PHE A 12 -2.68 -1.38 2.80
N PHE A 13 -2.20 -2.07 1.76
CA PHE A 13 -0.91 -1.80 1.14
C PHE A 13 -1.03 -2.06 -0.37
N MET A 14 -0.14 -1.44 -1.14
CA MET A 14 0.01 -1.68 -2.57
C MET A 14 1.34 -2.38 -2.82
N THR A 15 1.35 -3.43 -3.63
CA THR A 15 2.58 -4.11 -4.00
C THR A 15 3.33 -3.28 -5.06
N CYS A 16 4.64 -3.14 -4.88
CA CYS A 16 5.50 -2.44 -5.84
C CYS A 16 6.30 -3.41 -6.75
N ALA A 17 6.27 -4.70 -6.41
CA ALA A 17 6.85 -5.81 -7.15
C ALA A 17 6.01 -7.08 -6.91
N LYS A 18 6.36 -8.18 -7.57
CA LYS A 18 5.75 -9.49 -7.32
C LYS A 18 6.07 -9.95 -5.89
N CYS A 19 5.06 -10.42 -5.15
CA CYS A 19 5.18 -10.79 -3.73
C CYS A 19 4.54 -12.15 -3.44
N ASP A 20 4.99 -13.21 -4.12
CA ASP A 20 4.41 -14.56 -4.04
C ASP A 20 4.35 -15.13 -2.60
N TRP A 21 5.23 -14.69 -1.70
CA TRP A 21 5.25 -15.12 -0.29
C TRP A 21 4.07 -14.61 0.55
N LEU A 22 3.28 -13.67 0.02
CA LEU A 22 2.08 -13.12 0.65
C LEU A 22 0.80 -13.86 0.25
N ASP A 23 0.87 -14.76 -0.74
CA ASP A 23 -0.26 -15.55 -1.19
C ASP A 23 -0.89 -16.31 -0.01
N ASN A 24 -2.23 -16.29 0.05
CA ASN A 24 -3.04 -16.84 1.14
C ASN A 24 -2.83 -16.24 2.54
N LYS A 25 -1.91 -15.27 2.71
CA LYS A 25 -1.71 -14.52 3.97
C LYS A 25 -2.39 -13.17 3.98
N HIS A 26 -2.46 -12.53 2.82
CA HIS A 26 -3.19 -11.29 2.61
C HIS A 26 -4.15 -11.41 1.44
N VAL A 27 -5.35 -10.87 1.61
CA VAL A 27 -6.38 -10.86 0.57
C VAL A 27 -6.10 -9.71 -0.40
N VAL A 28 -5.94 -10.05 -1.68
CA VAL A 28 -5.92 -9.05 -2.76
C VAL A 28 -7.35 -8.69 -3.10
N PHE A 29 -7.69 -7.40 -3.07
CA PHE A 29 -9.06 -6.91 -3.30
C PHE A 29 -9.16 -5.83 -4.40
N GLY A 30 -8.06 -5.51 -5.09
CA GLY A 30 -8.07 -4.49 -6.13
C GLY A 30 -6.72 -4.31 -6.82
N ARG A 31 -6.68 -3.38 -7.78
CA ARG A 31 -5.47 -2.99 -8.52
C ARG A 31 -5.48 -1.49 -8.80
N VAL A 32 -4.29 -0.89 -8.91
CA VAL A 32 -4.13 0.51 -9.34
C VAL A 32 -4.36 0.60 -10.85
N LEU A 33 -5.07 1.64 -11.30
CA LEU A 33 -5.39 1.89 -12.71
C LEU A 33 -4.74 3.18 -13.19
N GLY A 34 -4.46 3.26 -14.50
CA GLY A 34 -4.00 4.47 -15.19
C GLY A 34 -2.79 5.14 -14.54
N ASP A 35 -2.86 6.47 -14.43
CA ASP A 35 -1.77 7.31 -13.91
C ASP A 35 -1.50 7.13 -12.42
N GLY A 36 -2.37 6.40 -11.70
CA GLY A 36 -2.16 6.07 -10.28
C GLY A 36 -0.86 5.31 -10.03
N LEU A 37 -0.37 4.55 -11.02
CA LEU A 37 0.92 3.86 -10.92
C LEU A 37 2.10 4.82 -10.79
N LEU A 38 2.07 5.98 -11.47
CA LEU A 38 3.14 6.98 -11.36
C LEU A 38 3.18 7.59 -9.95
N VAL A 39 2.02 7.83 -9.35
CA VAL A 39 1.91 8.33 -7.97
C VAL A 39 2.43 7.28 -6.98
N LEU A 40 2.05 6.01 -7.17
CA LEU A 40 2.58 4.91 -6.35
C LEU A 40 4.12 4.85 -6.40
N ARG A 41 4.72 4.94 -7.59
CA ARG A 41 6.19 4.96 -7.72
C ARG A 41 6.84 6.17 -7.07
N LYS A 42 6.20 7.34 -7.10
CA LYS A 42 6.71 8.51 -6.36
C LYS A 42 6.70 8.29 -4.85
N ILE A 43 5.63 7.71 -4.30
CA ILE A 43 5.50 7.39 -2.87
C ILE A 43 6.54 6.33 -2.46
N GLU A 44 6.72 5.27 -3.27
CA GLU A 44 7.71 4.21 -3.04
C GLU A 44 9.13 4.74 -2.89
N ASN A 45 9.49 5.79 -3.64
CA ASN A 45 10.84 6.37 -3.65
C ASN A 45 11.07 7.43 -2.56
N VAL A 46 10.09 7.72 -1.70
CA VAL A 46 10.29 8.65 -0.58
C VAL A 46 11.22 8.03 0.45
N ALA A 47 12.30 8.75 0.79
CA ALA A 47 13.24 8.31 1.81
C ALA A 47 12.52 8.02 3.14
N THR A 48 12.82 6.88 3.75
CA THR A 48 12.24 6.46 5.04
C THR A 48 13.20 6.69 6.19
N GLY A 49 12.64 6.86 7.39
CA GLY A 49 13.35 6.93 8.66
C GLY A 49 13.10 5.67 9.52
N PRO A 50 13.26 5.77 10.85
CA PRO A 50 12.97 4.67 11.77
C PRO A 50 11.57 4.06 11.56
N ASN A 51 11.47 2.74 11.75
CA ASN A 51 10.24 1.97 11.53
C ASN A 51 9.67 2.07 10.11
N ASN A 52 10.53 2.30 9.11
CA ASN A 52 10.15 2.46 7.69
C ASN A 52 9.13 3.58 7.43
N ARG A 53 9.03 4.58 8.32
CA ARG A 53 8.13 5.72 8.09
C ARG A 53 8.71 6.70 7.07
N PRO A 54 7.94 7.16 6.09
CA PRO A 54 8.37 8.21 5.16
C PRO A 54 8.85 9.48 5.90
N LYS A 55 9.99 10.05 5.48
CA LYS A 55 10.50 11.33 6.01
C LYS A 55 9.66 12.52 5.55
N LEU A 56 9.01 12.39 4.40
CA LEU A 56 8.02 13.33 3.88
C LEU A 56 6.63 12.76 4.14
N ALA A 57 5.69 13.61 4.58
CA ALA A 57 4.33 13.17 4.83
C ALA A 57 3.62 12.76 3.52
N CYS A 58 3.28 11.49 3.39
CA CYS A 58 2.45 10.95 2.31
C CYS A 58 1.02 10.75 2.85
N VAL A 59 0.14 11.73 2.62
CA VAL A 59 -1.24 11.75 3.15
C VAL A 59 -2.26 11.64 2.03
N ILE A 60 -3.37 10.95 2.31
CA ILE A 60 -4.55 10.96 1.44
C ILE A 60 -5.28 12.27 1.71
N ALA A 61 -5.23 13.20 0.76
CA ALA A 61 -5.90 14.50 0.89
C ALA A 61 -7.42 14.37 0.69
N GLU A 62 -7.84 13.56 -0.28
CA GLU A 62 -9.24 13.32 -0.64
C GLU A 62 -9.40 11.86 -1.11
N CYS A 63 -10.60 11.28 -0.91
CA CYS A 63 -10.95 9.94 -1.37
C CYS A 63 -12.46 9.83 -1.63
N GLY A 64 -12.86 8.92 -2.53
CA GLY A 64 -14.26 8.70 -2.87
C GLY A 64 -14.44 7.57 -3.87
N GLU A 65 -15.66 7.44 -4.38
CA GLU A 65 -16.06 6.53 -5.45
C GLU A 65 -16.31 7.35 -6.73
N MET A 66 -16.03 6.75 -7.90
CA MET A 66 -16.24 7.38 -9.22
C MET A 66 -17.60 6.99 -9.79
#